data_AF-A0A9D4SYD8-F1
#
_entry.id   AF-A0A9D4SYD8-F1
#
_cell.length_a   1.000
_cell.length_b   1.000
_cell.length_c   1.000
_cell.angle_alpha   90.00
_cell.angle_beta   90.00
_cell.angle_gamma   90.00
#
_symmetry.space_group_name_H-M   'P 1'
#
loop_
_entity.id
_entity.type
_entity.pdbx_description
1 polymer ?
#
loop_
_entity_poly.entity_id
_entity_poly.type
_entity_poly.pdbx_seq_one_letter_code
_entity_poly.pdbx_strand_id
1 'polypeptide(L)'
;MALFQPQANRYPNELHVPCTKNGDVNCQLLEHQVAINKVLRDIGLEIRADRRQVGGVHMAVSQTPVCDEFFTWWPDTWLKASSMNLAHDMIGSHRCFTALEMYSSTPWPKRVQRALKRVSAVKTLTVYLVHHHGYEARFHEGVFALVSSLTSLEELTFKTARDRHVGSIKHVSGQLQAQSLMHLTTLDVRNVLLESENTLAFFSALIDNRSVTDFAVDWRLLRGSLTVPAKLGSLCLPRRLAILRKLRLTDRVACWDRDLWLRLTEAFAEKATLEELHVKMKMPVEI
;
A
#
# COMPACT_ATOMS: atom_id res chain seq x y z
N MET A 1 15.12 44.08 -25.81
CA MET A 1 14.49 42.99 -25.03
C MET A 1 15.40 41.77 -25.09
N ALA A 2 16.21 41.55 -24.06
CA ALA A 2 17.04 40.36 -23.96
C ALA A 2 16.15 39.18 -23.54
N LEU A 3 16.13 38.13 -24.36
CA LEU A 3 15.46 36.87 -24.08
C LEU A 3 16.13 36.22 -22.86
N PHE A 4 15.39 36.07 -21.77
CA PHE A 4 15.76 35.20 -20.66
C PHE A 4 15.88 33.77 -21.22
N GLN A 5 17.11 33.32 -21.48
CA GLN A 5 17.39 31.89 -21.62
C GLN A 5 17.35 31.27 -20.21
N PRO A 6 16.44 30.32 -19.92
CA PRO A 6 16.45 29.62 -18.65
C PRO A 6 17.73 28.78 -18.58
N GLN A 7 18.54 28.96 -17.54
CA GLN A 7 19.74 28.17 -17.31
C GLN A 7 19.38 26.69 -17.10
N ALA A 8 19.54 25.89 -18.16
CA ALA A 8 19.07 24.51 -18.24
C ALA A 8 19.90 23.46 -17.47
N ASN A 9 20.74 23.83 -16.50
CA ASN A 9 21.70 22.89 -15.89
C ASN A 9 22.09 23.22 -14.44
N ARG A 10 21.13 23.54 -13.57
CA ARG A 10 21.41 23.73 -12.13
C ARG A 10 20.50 22.90 -11.23
N TYR A 11 20.45 21.60 -11.46
CA TYR A 11 20.46 20.72 -10.30
C TYR A 11 21.93 20.38 -10.06
N PRO A 12 22.49 20.71 -8.89
CA PRO A 12 23.89 20.41 -8.63
C PRO A 12 24.08 18.89 -8.74
N ASN A 13 25.16 18.46 -9.39
CA ASN A 13 25.61 17.06 -9.41
C ASN A 13 25.72 16.46 -7.98
N GLU A 14 25.69 17.31 -6.96
CA GLU A 14 25.63 17.03 -5.53
C GLU A 14 24.39 16.23 -5.08
N LEU A 15 23.31 16.16 -5.88
CA LEU A 15 22.12 15.38 -5.52
C LEU A 15 22.19 13.90 -5.94
N HIS A 16 23.18 13.50 -6.75
CA HIS A 16 23.48 12.09 -7.00
C HIS A 16 24.32 11.51 -5.86
N VAL A 17 23.67 11.36 -4.71
CA VAL A 17 24.30 10.77 -3.52
C VAL A 17 24.11 9.26 -3.59
N PRO A 18 25.16 8.43 -3.76
CA PRO A 18 25.02 6.98 -3.74
C PRO A 18 24.52 6.50 -2.37
N CYS A 19 23.88 5.34 -2.32
CA CYS A 19 23.45 4.76 -1.05
C CYS A 19 24.68 4.34 -0.22
N THR A 20 25.07 5.18 0.73
CA THR A 20 26.22 4.96 1.62
C THR A 20 25.91 4.07 2.83
N LYS A 21 24.71 3.46 2.91
CA LYS A 21 24.32 2.62 4.04
C LYS A 21 25.27 1.42 4.18
N ASN A 22 26.20 1.52 5.10
CA ASN A 22 27.09 0.48 5.60
C ASN A 22 26.99 0.47 7.13
N GLY A 23 26.35 -0.56 7.71
CA GLY A 23 26.18 -0.66 9.17
C GLY A 23 25.32 0.46 9.76
N ASP A 24 25.85 1.14 10.78
CA ASP A 24 25.18 2.19 11.57
C ASP A 24 25.17 3.58 10.92
N VAL A 25 25.75 3.73 9.72
CA VAL A 25 25.83 5.03 9.05
C VAL A 25 24.50 5.33 8.34
N ASN A 26 23.89 6.46 8.70
CA ASN A 26 22.69 6.98 8.06
C ASN A 26 22.92 7.23 6.58
N CYS A 27 21.89 6.94 5.77
CA CYS A 27 21.93 7.30 4.37
C CYS A 27 21.98 8.83 4.23
N GLN A 28 22.99 9.34 3.54
CA GLN A 28 23.19 10.77 3.29
C GLN A 28 22.00 11.45 2.58
N LEU A 29 21.10 10.68 1.94
CA LEU A 29 19.84 11.25 1.41
C LEU A 29 19.00 11.94 2.49
N LEU A 30 19.05 11.48 3.75
CA LEU A 30 18.32 12.13 4.84
C LEU A 30 18.90 13.51 5.18
N GLU A 31 20.21 13.70 5.05
CA GLU A 31 20.87 14.99 5.27
C GLU A 31 20.42 16.02 4.22
N HIS A 32 20.15 15.55 3.00
CA HIS A 32 19.65 16.37 1.89
C HIS A 32 18.13 16.32 1.71
N GLN A 33 17.38 15.75 2.67
CA GLN A 33 15.95 15.47 2.55
C GLN A 33 15.15 16.71 2.13
N VAL A 34 15.43 17.88 2.73
CA VAL A 34 14.73 19.14 2.45
C VAL A 34 14.93 19.59 1.00
N ALA A 35 16.17 19.54 0.51
CA ALA A 35 16.51 19.93 -0.86
C ALA A 35 15.88 18.96 -1.87
N ILE A 36 15.97 17.65 -1.60
CA ILE A 36 15.37 16.61 -2.44
C ILE A 36 13.86 16.75 -2.49
N ASN A 37 13.19 16.93 -1.34
CA ASN A 37 11.74 17.10 -1.29
C ASN A 37 11.26 18.33 -2.04
N LYS A 38 12.06 19.40 -2.09
CA LYS A 38 11.76 20.57 -2.92
C LYS A 38 11.63 20.20 -4.40
N VAL A 39 12.46 19.28 -4.89
CA VAL A 39 12.45 18.79 -6.29
C VAL A 39 11.36 17.75 -6.51
N LEU A 40 11.20 16.80 -5.58
CA LEU A 40 10.21 15.72 -5.68
C LEU A 40 8.76 16.20 -5.61
N ARG A 41 8.51 17.35 -4.96
CA ARG A 41 7.19 17.98 -4.93
C ARG A 41 6.64 18.29 -6.33
N ASP A 42 7.50 18.55 -7.32
CA ASP A 42 7.10 18.79 -8.71
C ASP A 42 6.36 17.60 -9.35
N ILE A 43 6.57 16.40 -8.80
CA ILE A 43 5.96 15.14 -9.24
C ILE A 43 5.10 14.50 -8.14
N GLY A 44 4.77 15.26 -7.09
CA GLY A 44 3.92 14.83 -5.99
C GLY A 44 4.53 13.72 -5.12
N LEU A 45 5.86 13.69 -4.98
CA LEU A 45 6.56 12.74 -4.11
C LEU A 45 7.28 13.47 -2.97
N GLU A 46 7.48 12.74 -1.89
CA GLU A 46 8.22 13.17 -0.71
C GLU A 46 8.99 11.98 -0.13
N ILE A 47 10.23 12.19 0.28
CA ILE A 47 10.99 11.28 1.11
C ILE A 47 10.95 11.73 2.56
N ARG A 48 10.86 10.77 3.48
CA ARG A 48 10.89 11.03 4.92
C ARG A 48 11.51 9.88 5.68
N ALA A 49 11.96 10.15 6.91
CA ALA A 49 12.34 9.09 7.82
C ALA A 49 11.14 8.15 8.09
N ASP A 50 11.39 6.84 8.00
CA ASP A 50 10.43 5.81 8.36
C ASP A 50 10.27 5.80 9.89
N ARG A 51 9.17 6.41 10.36
CA ARG A 51 8.87 6.56 11.79
C ARG A 51 8.61 5.22 12.50
N ARG A 52 8.44 4.13 11.75
CA ARG A 52 8.16 2.80 12.33
C ARG A 52 9.44 2.06 12.70
N GLN A 53 10.57 2.43 12.11
CA GLN A 53 11.87 1.81 12.35
C GLN A 53 12.60 2.57 13.47
N VAL A 54 12.99 1.84 14.51
CA VAL A 54 13.80 2.39 15.60
C VAL A 54 15.19 2.75 15.04
N GLY A 55 15.65 3.97 15.29
CA GLY A 55 16.98 4.44 14.88
C GLY A 55 17.03 5.34 13.64
N GLY A 56 15.90 5.63 12.96
CA GLY A 56 15.83 6.68 11.94
C GLY A 56 16.64 6.43 10.64
N VAL A 57 17.23 5.25 10.48
CA VAL A 57 18.12 4.88 9.35
C VAL A 57 17.34 4.50 8.07
N HIS A 58 16.02 4.40 8.19
CA HIS A 58 15.13 3.89 7.16
C HIS A 58 14.29 5.01 6.57
N MET A 59 13.97 4.91 5.29
CA MET A 59 13.24 5.93 4.57
C MET A 59 11.92 5.40 4.04
N ALA A 60 10.92 6.28 4.07
CA ALA A 60 9.66 6.13 3.39
C ALA A 60 9.61 7.04 2.17
N VAL A 61 9.08 6.54 1.06
CA VAL A 61 8.64 7.37 -0.07
C VAL A 61 7.13 7.51 0.05
N SER A 62 6.67 8.74 0.25
CA SER A 62 5.25 9.06 0.28
C SER A 62 4.90 9.87 -0.95
N GLN A 63 3.79 9.51 -1.57
CA GLN A 63 3.12 10.43 -2.46
C GLN A 63 2.44 11.52 -1.63
N THR A 64 2.58 12.78 -2.03
CA THR A 64 1.88 13.88 -1.37
C THR A 64 0.44 13.92 -1.88
N PRO A 65 -0.58 13.92 -1.00
CA PRO A 65 -1.96 14.06 -1.43
C PRO A 65 -2.11 15.40 -2.16
N VAL A 66 -2.68 15.36 -3.35
CA VAL A 66 -3.04 16.57 -4.09
C VAL A 66 -4.28 17.14 -3.41
N CYS A 67 -4.17 18.27 -2.71
CA CYS A 67 -5.34 19.00 -2.27
C CYS A 67 -6.03 19.59 -3.52
N ASP A 68 -7.33 19.33 -3.65
CA ASP A 68 -8.18 19.46 -4.85
C ASP A 68 -8.24 20.84 -5.54
N GLU A 69 -7.49 21.86 -5.10
CA GLU A 69 -7.73 23.24 -5.57
C GLU A 69 -6.61 23.86 -6.42
N PHE A 70 -5.40 23.29 -6.49
CA PHE A 70 -4.27 24.04 -7.12
C PHE A 70 -3.29 23.28 -8.03
N PHE A 71 -3.45 21.98 -8.25
CA PHE A 71 -2.59 21.26 -9.18
C PHE A 71 -3.37 20.80 -10.41
N THR A 72 -3.55 21.72 -11.37
CA THR A 72 -3.44 21.28 -12.76
C THR A 72 -2.05 20.67 -12.87
N TRP A 73 -1.94 19.44 -13.38
CA TRP A 73 -0.62 18.90 -13.68
C TRP A 73 -0.07 19.79 -14.80
N TRP A 74 0.80 20.75 -14.46
CA TRP A 74 1.31 21.72 -15.43
C TRP A 74 1.85 20.98 -16.67
N PRO A 75 1.66 21.52 -17.88
CA PRO A 75 2.17 20.88 -19.11
C PRO A 75 3.66 20.59 -18.98
N ASP A 76 4.10 19.49 -19.60
CA ASP A 76 5.45 18.90 -19.56
C ASP A 76 6.59 19.93 -19.54
N THR A 77 6.96 20.39 -18.35
CA THR A 77 8.16 21.21 -18.17
C THR A 77 9.36 20.30 -17.96
N TRP A 78 10.52 20.72 -18.48
CA TRP A 78 11.83 20.12 -18.25
C TRP A 78 12.14 19.84 -16.76
N LEU A 79 11.56 20.64 -15.86
CA LEU A 79 11.62 20.42 -14.41
C LEU A 79 11.06 19.05 -14.02
N LYS A 80 9.89 18.65 -14.57
CA LYS A 80 9.32 17.32 -14.32
C LYS A 80 10.22 16.19 -14.80
N ALA A 81 10.86 16.32 -15.95
CA ALA A 81 11.78 15.30 -16.46
C ALA A 81 12.98 15.12 -15.52
N SER A 82 13.51 16.22 -14.98
CA SER A 82 14.62 16.21 -14.02
C SER A 82 14.20 15.59 -12.69
N SER A 83 13.06 16.01 -12.13
CA SER A 83 12.52 15.44 -10.88
C SER A 83 12.19 13.95 -11.03
N MET A 84 11.71 13.55 -12.22
CA MET A 84 11.47 12.14 -12.57
C MET A 84 12.74 11.31 -12.68
N ASN A 85 13.82 11.86 -13.25
CA ASN A 85 15.13 11.20 -13.29
C ASN A 85 15.67 11.02 -11.87
N LEU A 86 15.65 12.09 -11.08
CA LEU A 86 16.08 12.07 -9.69
C LEU A 86 15.32 11.01 -8.88
N ALA A 87 13.98 11.01 -8.97
CA ALA A 87 13.16 10.02 -8.29
C ALA A 87 13.46 8.58 -8.72
N HIS A 88 13.59 8.34 -10.03
CA HIS A 88 13.93 7.03 -10.57
C HIS A 88 15.29 6.55 -10.05
N ASP A 89 16.30 7.40 -10.08
CA ASP A 89 17.66 7.04 -9.73
C ASP A 89 17.82 6.86 -8.22
N MET A 90 17.19 7.73 -7.42
CA MET A 90 17.13 7.56 -5.97
C MET A 90 16.45 6.25 -5.60
N ILE A 91 15.23 6.01 -6.08
CA ILE A 91 14.47 4.81 -5.73
C ILE A 91 15.20 3.55 -6.20
N GLY A 92 15.77 3.56 -7.40
CA GLY A 92 16.49 2.41 -7.95
C GLY A 92 17.83 2.11 -7.25
N SER A 93 18.48 3.12 -6.67
CA SER A 93 19.84 2.99 -6.13
C SER A 93 19.90 2.87 -4.60
N HIS A 94 18.81 3.20 -3.90
CA HIS A 94 18.81 3.23 -2.44
C HIS A 94 18.02 2.09 -1.82
N ARG A 95 18.76 1.20 -1.14
CA ARG A 95 18.19 0.05 -0.41
C ARG A 95 17.64 0.41 0.96
N CYS A 96 17.74 1.66 1.38
CA CYS A 96 17.20 2.16 2.65
C CYS A 96 15.72 2.54 2.57
N PHE A 97 15.10 2.52 1.39
CA PHE A 97 13.66 2.68 1.25
C PHE A 97 12.93 1.41 1.69
N THR A 98 12.30 1.46 2.87
CA THR A 98 11.58 0.33 3.46
C THR A 98 10.08 0.51 3.49
N ALA A 99 9.59 1.73 3.31
CA ALA A 99 8.17 2.04 3.33
C ALA A 99 7.74 2.81 2.08
N LEU A 100 6.57 2.46 1.56
CA LEU A 100 5.91 3.16 0.45
C LEU A 100 4.52 3.58 0.86
N GLU A 101 4.15 4.82 0.54
CA GLU A 101 2.81 5.36 0.75
C GLU A 101 2.28 5.93 -0.57
N MET A 102 1.16 5.39 -1.02
CA MET A 102 0.56 5.72 -2.32
C MET A 102 -0.85 6.27 -2.12
N TYR A 103 -1.27 7.23 -2.94
CA TYR A 103 -2.61 7.82 -2.91
C TYR A 103 -3.32 7.57 -4.24
N SER A 104 -4.54 7.03 -4.20
CA SER A 104 -5.29 6.65 -5.41
C SER A 104 -5.72 7.81 -6.29
N SER A 105 -5.65 9.05 -5.76
CA SER A 105 -5.89 10.28 -6.51
C SER A 105 -4.91 10.49 -7.66
N THR A 106 -3.75 9.83 -7.63
CA THR A 106 -2.59 10.27 -8.41
C THR A 106 -1.78 9.04 -8.85
N PRO A 107 -1.88 8.60 -10.13
CA PRO A 107 -1.12 7.45 -10.58
C PRO A 107 0.38 7.75 -10.53
N TRP A 108 1.16 6.81 -9.99
CA TRP A 108 2.61 6.94 -10.01
C TRP A 108 3.11 6.97 -11.46
N PRO A 109 4.04 7.85 -11.81
CA PRO A 109 4.65 7.84 -13.13
C PRO A 109 5.27 6.47 -13.48
N LYS A 110 5.05 5.97 -14.70
CA LYS A 110 5.50 4.63 -15.15
C LYS A 110 6.99 4.35 -14.91
N ARG A 111 7.82 5.39 -14.98
CA ARG A 111 9.27 5.27 -14.74
C ARG A 111 9.58 5.01 -13.26
N VAL A 112 8.89 5.71 -12.35
CA VAL A 112 8.99 5.47 -10.91
C VAL A 112 8.47 4.07 -10.57
N GLN A 113 7.34 3.65 -11.13
CA GLN A 113 6.84 2.28 -10.93
C GLN A 113 7.88 1.22 -11.35
N ARG A 114 8.59 1.42 -12.47
CA ARG A 114 9.66 0.53 -12.91
C ARG A 114 10.85 0.50 -11.95
N ALA A 115 11.20 1.65 -11.36
CA ALA A 115 12.24 1.71 -10.32
C ALA A 115 11.81 0.94 -9.07
N LEU A 116 10.59 1.17 -8.60
CA LEU A 116 10.04 0.48 -7.42
C LEU A 116 10.05 -1.05 -7.54
N LYS A 117 9.73 -1.59 -8.73
CA LYS A 117 9.77 -3.04 -8.98
C LYS A 117 11.15 -3.67 -8.75
N ARG A 118 12.22 -2.86 -8.70
CA ARG A 118 13.59 -3.31 -8.45
C ARG A 118 14.00 -3.16 -6.99
N VAL A 119 13.17 -2.51 -6.17
CA VAL A 119 13.48 -2.27 -4.75
C VAL A 119 13.07 -3.48 -3.94
N SER A 120 14.05 -4.29 -3.55
CA SER A 120 13.83 -5.48 -2.72
C SER A 120 13.68 -5.17 -1.23
N ALA A 121 13.99 -3.94 -0.79
CA ALA A 121 14.02 -3.58 0.62
C ALA A 121 12.67 -3.10 1.18
N VAL A 122 11.66 -2.88 0.34
CA VAL A 122 10.36 -2.40 0.79
C VAL A 122 9.66 -3.48 1.60
N LYS A 123 9.41 -3.18 2.87
CA LYS A 123 8.73 -4.01 3.86
C LYS A 123 7.29 -3.58 4.10
N THR A 124 7.01 -2.28 3.98
CA THR A 124 5.67 -1.74 4.24
C THR A 124 5.13 -1.01 3.02
N LEU A 125 3.90 -1.33 2.63
CA LEU A 125 3.16 -0.60 1.61
C LEU A 125 1.81 -0.15 2.18
N THR A 126 1.58 1.16 2.20
CA THR A 126 0.29 1.75 2.54
C THR A 126 -0.34 2.40 1.31
N VAL A 127 -1.58 2.04 1.01
CA VAL A 127 -2.36 2.56 -0.11
C VAL A 127 -3.55 3.34 0.43
N TYR A 128 -3.54 4.64 0.23
CA TYR A 128 -4.63 5.55 0.58
C TYR A 128 -5.63 5.62 -0.56
N LEU A 129 -6.81 5.05 -0.34
CA LEU A 129 -7.97 5.12 -1.21
C LEU A 129 -8.70 6.44 -0.98
N VAL A 130 -8.58 7.32 -1.96
CA VAL A 130 -9.30 8.59 -2.12
C VAL A 130 -10.33 8.40 -3.23
N HIS A 131 -11.58 8.75 -2.97
CA HIS A 131 -12.62 8.75 -3.99
C HIS A 131 -12.37 9.88 -4.99
N HIS A 132 -11.89 9.54 -6.18
CA HIS A 132 -11.82 10.48 -7.29
C HIS A 132 -12.37 9.83 -8.56
N HIS A 133 -13.29 10.53 -9.21
CA HIS A 133 -13.85 10.11 -10.47
C HIS A 133 -12.76 10.15 -11.56
N GLY A 134 -12.31 8.99 -12.05
CA GLY A 134 -11.62 8.87 -13.35
C GLY A 134 -10.30 8.09 -13.41
N TYR A 135 -9.52 8.00 -12.32
CA TYR A 135 -8.17 7.39 -12.35
C TYR A 135 -8.04 6.05 -11.60
N GLU A 136 -9.11 5.61 -10.92
CA GLU A 136 -9.09 4.50 -9.97
C GLU A 136 -8.62 3.18 -10.60
N ALA A 137 -9.13 2.79 -11.78
CA ALA A 137 -8.80 1.49 -12.38
C ALA A 137 -7.30 1.32 -12.71
N ARG A 138 -6.70 2.29 -13.40
CA ARG A 138 -5.27 2.24 -13.76
C ARG A 138 -4.36 2.35 -12.53
N PHE A 139 -4.77 3.11 -11.53
CA PHE A 139 -4.04 3.18 -10.26
C PHE A 139 -4.02 1.82 -9.57
N HIS A 140 -5.19 1.18 -9.44
CA HIS A 140 -5.32 -0.14 -8.84
C HIS A 140 -4.46 -1.18 -9.56
N GLU A 141 -4.50 -1.26 -10.89
CA GLU A 141 -3.62 -2.15 -11.67
C GLU A 141 -2.14 -1.93 -11.37
N GLY A 142 -1.70 -0.66 -11.31
CA GLY A 142 -0.32 -0.31 -10.96
C GLY A 142 0.08 -0.77 -9.55
N VAL A 143 -0.81 -0.58 -8.56
CA VAL A 143 -0.60 -1.03 -7.18
C VAL A 143 -0.49 -2.54 -7.12
N PHE A 144 -1.37 -3.28 -7.78
CA PHE A 144 -1.36 -4.75 -7.72
C PHE A 144 -0.15 -5.36 -8.44
N ALA A 145 0.24 -4.79 -9.57
CA ALA A 145 1.48 -5.16 -10.25
C ALA A 145 2.72 -4.84 -9.40
N LEU A 146 2.69 -3.76 -8.61
CA LEU A 146 3.75 -3.42 -7.67
C LEU A 146 3.79 -4.42 -6.50
N VAL A 147 2.66 -4.66 -5.82
CA VAL A 147 2.56 -5.64 -4.72
C VAL A 147 3.15 -6.98 -5.14
N SER A 148 2.83 -7.43 -6.34
CA SER A 148 3.32 -8.71 -6.87
C SER A 148 4.83 -8.77 -7.12
N SER A 149 5.51 -7.61 -7.15
CA SER A 149 6.97 -7.50 -7.34
C SER A 149 7.74 -7.26 -6.05
N LEU A 150 7.06 -6.89 -4.95
CA LEU A 150 7.70 -6.59 -3.67
C LEU A 150 7.92 -7.88 -2.87
N THR A 151 9.00 -8.58 -3.16
CA THR A 151 9.28 -9.90 -2.57
C THR A 151 9.52 -9.90 -1.06
N SER A 152 9.96 -8.77 -0.49
CA SER A 152 10.20 -8.63 0.95
C SER A 152 9.09 -7.88 1.69
N LEU A 153 7.91 -7.75 1.07
CA LEU A 153 6.78 -7.06 1.67
C LEU A 153 6.29 -7.83 2.90
N GLU A 154 6.33 -7.18 4.07
CA GLU A 154 5.90 -7.70 5.37
C GLU A 154 4.50 -7.16 5.75
N GLU A 155 4.18 -5.94 5.34
CA GLU A 155 2.92 -5.27 5.67
C GLU A 155 2.28 -4.61 4.45
N LEU A 156 1.01 -4.95 4.19
CA LEU A 156 0.17 -4.33 3.18
C LEU A 156 -1.08 -3.74 3.82
N THR A 157 -1.25 -2.43 3.68
CA THR A 157 -2.35 -1.71 4.31
C THR A 157 -3.09 -0.84 3.30
N PHE A 158 -4.41 -0.97 3.24
CA PHE A 158 -5.31 -0.09 2.50
C PHE A 158 -6.06 0.80 3.50
N LYS A 159 -5.97 2.12 3.33
CA LYS A 159 -6.63 3.10 4.19
C LYS A 159 -7.53 3.98 3.37
N THR A 160 -8.64 4.42 3.95
CA THR A 160 -9.39 5.55 3.40
C THR A 160 -8.84 6.84 4.00
N ALA A 161 -8.83 7.93 3.23
CA ALA A 161 -8.33 9.21 3.72
C ALA A 161 -9.13 9.75 4.92
N ARG A 162 -10.37 9.27 5.12
CA ARG A 162 -11.17 9.53 6.32
C ARG A 162 -11.78 8.23 6.82
N ASP A 163 -11.65 7.95 8.12
CA ASP A 163 -12.15 6.74 8.80
C ASP A 163 -13.66 6.44 8.63
N ARG A 164 -14.42 7.39 8.08
CA ARG A 164 -15.87 7.26 7.83
C ARG A 164 -16.21 6.87 6.39
N HIS A 165 -15.29 7.03 5.45
CA HIS A 165 -15.50 6.68 4.05
C HIS A 165 -15.09 5.23 3.77
N VAL A 166 -15.76 4.63 2.79
CA VAL A 166 -15.47 3.29 2.28
C VAL A 166 -14.76 3.48 0.95
N GLY A 167 -13.48 3.12 0.86
CA GLY A 167 -12.72 3.23 -0.38
C GLY A 167 -13.20 2.16 -1.36
N SER A 168 -13.18 2.42 -2.66
CA SER A 168 -13.60 1.44 -3.65
C SER A 168 -12.42 0.98 -4.50
N ILE A 169 -12.36 -0.33 -4.76
CA ILE A 169 -11.43 -0.93 -5.72
C ILE A 169 -12.24 -1.57 -6.85
N LYS A 170 -12.17 -0.96 -8.03
CA LYS A 170 -13.07 -1.24 -9.16
C LYS A 170 -12.67 -2.40 -10.05
N HIS A 171 -11.39 -2.59 -10.30
CA HIS A 171 -10.91 -3.64 -11.20
C HIS A 171 -9.43 -3.95 -10.97
N VAL A 172 -9.08 -5.23 -11.06
CA VAL A 172 -7.69 -5.70 -11.14
C VAL A 172 -7.54 -6.52 -12.41
N SER A 173 -6.53 -6.20 -13.20
CA SER A 173 -5.96 -7.13 -14.17
C SER A 173 -4.68 -7.72 -13.59
N GLY A 174 -4.64 -9.04 -13.42
CA GLY A 174 -3.46 -9.75 -12.93
C GLY A 174 -3.76 -10.79 -11.85
N GLN A 175 -3.02 -11.89 -11.91
CA GLN A 175 -3.03 -12.92 -10.86
C GLN A 175 -1.87 -12.67 -9.90
N LEU A 176 -2.16 -12.73 -8.61
CA LEU A 176 -1.12 -12.77 -7.59
C LEU A 176 -0.36 -14.10 -7.74
N GLN A 177 0.96 -14.04 -7.94
CA GLN A 177 1.77 -15.25 -7.89
C GLN A 177 1.98 -15.62 -6.42
N ALA A 178 1.48 -16.76 -5.98
CA ALA A 178 1.52 -17.19 -4.57
C ALA A 178 2.92 -17.18 -3.93
N GLN A 179 3.99 -17.21 -4.75
CA GLN A 179 5.38 -17.16 -4.29
C GLN A 179 5.91 -15.75 -4.01
N SER A 180 5.23 -14.69 -4.46
CA SER A 180 5.78 -13.33 -4.41
C SER A 180 5.65 -12.64 -3.04
N LEU A 181 4.87 -13.18 -2.12
CA LEU A 181 4.56 -12.54 -0.83
C LEU A 181 4.78 -13.46 0.37
N MET A 182 5.80 -14.32 0.32
CA MET A 182 6.11 -15.26 1.41
C MET A 182 6.45 -14.59 2.75
N HIS A 183 6.75 -13.29 2.74
CA HIS A 183 7.09 -12.51 3.93
C HIS A 183 5.92 -11.68 4.47
N LEU A 184 4.77 -11.65 3.78
CA LEU A 184 3.65 -10.80 4.16
C LEU A 184 3.02 -11.32 5.45
N THR A 185 3.27 -10.65 6.58
CA THR A 185 2.72 -11.03 7.89
C THR A 185 1.47 -10.25 8.25
N THR A 186 1.33 -9.03 7.73
CA THR A 186 0.27 -8.10 8.12
C THR A 186 -0.51 -7.63 6.91
N LEU A 187 -1.83 -7.79 6.97
CA LEU A 187 -2.76 -7.33 5.93
C LEU A 187 -3.93 -6.56 6.55
N ASP A 188 -4.06 -5.29 6.19
CA ASP A 188 -5.18 -4.42 6.60
C ASP A 188 -5.95 -3.91 5.38
N VAL A 189 -7.20 -4.31 5.25
CA VAL A 189 -8.10 -3.98 4.13
C VAL A 189 -9.48 -3.56 4.66
N ARG A 190 -9.49 -2.86 5.81
CA ARG A 190 -10.74 -2.37 6.42
C ARG A 190 -11.29 -1.16 5.68
N ASN A 191 -12.62 -1.02 5.71
CA ASN A 191 -13.39 0.01 5.02
C ASN A 191 -13.09 0.08 3.51
N VAL A 192 -12.96 -1.08 2.86
CA VAL A 192 -12.72 -1.18 1.42
C VAL A 192 -13.82 -2.00 0.75
N LEU A 193 -14.51 -1.37 -0.19
CA LEU A 193 -15.45 -2.01 -1.11
C LEU A 193 -14.68 -2.59 -2.29
N LEU A 194 -14.81 -3.89 -2.50
CA LEU A 194 -14.29 -4.58 -3.68
C LEU A 194 -15.43 -4.75 -4.68
N GLU A 195 -15.35 -4.07 -5.83
CA GLU A 195 -16.45 -4.02 -6.80
C GLU A 195 -16.37 -5.09 -7.90
N SER A 196 -15.26 -5.84 -8.01
CA SER A 196 -15.06 -6.85 -9.05
C SER A 196 -14.69 -8.23 -8.51
N GLU A 197 -15.03 -9.28 -9.27
CA GLU A 197 -14.61 -10.66 -8.97
C GLU A 197 -13.08 -10.79 -8.95
N ASN A 198 -12.37 -10.10 -9.83
CA ASN A 198 -10.90 -10.10 -9.85
C ASN A 198 -10.31 -9.48 -8.59
N THR A 199 -10.88 -8.38 -8.10
CA THR A 199 -10.48 -7.79 -6.80
C THR A 199 -10.72 -8.76 -5.67
N LEU A 200 -11.88 -9.43 -5.64
CA LEU A 200 -12.18 -10.44 -4.63
C LEU A 200 -11.18 -11.60 -4.69
N ALA A 201 -10.90 -12.15 -5.88
CA ALA A 201 -9.95 -13.24 -6.06
C ALA A 201 -8.52 -12.85 -5.61
N PHE A 202 -8.08 -11.63 -5.93
CA PHE A 202 -6.78 -11.11 -5.50
C PHE A 202 -6.68 -11.04 -3.97
N PHE A 203 -7.66 -10.43 -3.31
CA PHE A 203 -7.66 -10.33 -1.86
C PHE A 203 -7.84 -11.70 -1.19
N SER A 204 -8.67 -12.58 -1.75
CA SER A 204 -8.77 -13.98 -1.28
C SER A 204 -7.40 -14.68 -1.34
N ALA A 205 -6.62 -14.51 -2.41
CA ALA A 205 -5.29 -15.09 -2.51
C ALA A 205 -4.32 -14.53 -1.44
N LEU A 206 -4.43 -13.25 -1.08
CA LEU A 206 -3.66 -12.66 0.02
C LEU A 206 -4.10 -13.21 1.38
N ILE A 207 -5.40 -13.39 1.58
CA ILE A 207 -5.99 -13.97 2.79
C ILE A 207 -5.55 -15.43 2.94
N ASP A 208 -5.45 -16.16 1.83
CA ASP A 208 -4.96 -17.53 1.77
C ASP A 208 -3.42 -17.63 1.83
N ASN A 209 -2.69 -16.52 2.05
CA ASN A 209 -1.25 -16.57 2.24
C ASN A 209 -0.90 -17.12 3.64
N ARG A 210 0.04 -18.07 3.72
CA ARG A 210 0.44 -18.74 4.97
C ARG A 210 1.29 -17.87 5.88
N SER A 211 1.89 -16.81 5.36
CA SER A 211 2.69 -15.89 6.16
C SER A 211 1.85 -14.89 6.93
N VAL A 212 0.60 -14.62 6.50
CA VAL A 212 -0.27 -13.62 7.12
C VAL A 212 -0.76 -14.13 8.48
N THR A 213 -0.35 -13.42 9.53
CA THR A 213 -0.68 -13.74 10.93
C THR A 213 -1.47 -12.62 11.60
N ASP A 214 -1.34 -11.39 11.11
CA ASP A 214 -2.06 -10.21 11.57
C ASP A 214 -3.01 -9.72 10.47
N PHE A 215 -4.30 -9.77 10.75
CA PHE A 215 -5.32 -9.60 9.73
C PHE A 215 -6.40 -8.63 10.17
N ALA A 216 -6.68 -7.63 9.34
CA ALA A 216 -7.69 -6.62 9.60
C ALA A 216 -8.55 -6.43 8.35
N VAL A 217 -9.85 -6.78 8.40
CA VAL A 217 -10.73 -6.74 7.22
C VAL A 217 -12.17 -6.40 7.57
N ASP A 218 -12.89 -5.96 6.54
CA ASP A 218 -14.34 -5.86 6.62
C ASP A 218 -15.01 -7.24 6.58
N TRP A 219 -16.04 -7.40 7.41
CA TRP A 219 -16.80 -8.65 7.55
C TRP A 219 -17.35 -9.19 6.22
N ARG A 220 -17.76 -8.31 5.30
CA ARG A 220 -18.27 -8.72 3.98
C ARG A 220 -17.23 -9.45 3.14
N LEU A 221 -15.95 -9.07 3.26
CA LEU A 221 -14.84 -9.73 2.56
C LEU A 221 -14.61 -11.12 3.13
N LEU A 222 -14.64 -11.23 4.46
CA LEU A 222 -14.58 -12.50 5.15
C LEU A 222 -15.76 -13.41 4.77
N ARG A 223 -16.99 -12.88 4.73
CA ARG A 223 -18.19 -13.63 4.35
C ARG A 223 -18.16 -14.09 2.89
N GLY A 224 -17.81 -13.22 1.95
CA GLY A 224 -17.66 -13.59 0.54
C GLY A 224 -16.65 -14.73 0.37
N SER A 225 -15.57 -14.70 1.14
CA SER A 225 -14.58 -15.77 1.21
C SER A 225 -15.10 -17.07 1.88
N LEU A 226 -16.26 -17.05 2.53
CA LEU A 226 -16.85 -18.20 3.24
C LEU A 226 -18.09 -18.78 2.55
N THR A 227 -18.73 -18.03 1.67
CA THR A 227 -19.97 -18.41 0.98
C THR A 227 -19.79 -18.69 -0.51
N VAL A 228 -18.66 -18.29 -1.13
CA VAL A 228 -18.41 -18.61 -2.55
C VAL A 228 -18.21 -20.13 -2.70
N PRO A 229 -19.01 -20.81 -3.53
CA PRO A 229 -18.89 -22.25 -3.76
C PRO A 229 -17.52 -22.59 -4.37
N ALA A 230 -17.03 -23.79 -4.06
CA ALA A 230 -15.70 -24.37 -4.31
C ALA A 230 -15.06 -24.27 -5.72
N LYS A 231 -15.64 -23.54 -6.69
CA LYS A 231 -15.08 -23.36 -8.03
C LYS A 231 -13.93 -22.35 -8.12
N LEU A 232 -13.71 -21.50 -7.10
CA LEU A 232 -12.63 -20.50 -7.06
C LEU A 232 -11.57 -20.75 -5.96
N GLY A 233 -11.45 -21.98 -5.48
CA GLY A 233 -10.51 -22.37 -4.43
C GLY A 233 -11.20 -22.41 -3.07
N SER A 234 -11.10 -23.56 -2.41
CA SER A 234 -11.63 -23.77 -1.07
C SER A 234 -10.88 -22.90 -0.07
N LEU A 235 -11.51 -21.81 0.35
CA LEU A 235 -11.07 -21.00 1.47
C LEU A 235 -11.06 -21.86 2.74
N CYS A 236 -9.87 -22.31 3.10
CA CYS A 236 -9.59 -23.11 4.29
C CYS A 236 -9.51 -22.20 5.53
N LEU A 237 -10.46 -21.29 5.71
CA LEU A 237 -10.46 -20.33 6.82
C LEU A 237 -10.28 -21.03 8.20
N PRO A 238 -10.89 -22.20 8.48
CA PRO A 238 -10.63 -22.94 9.72
C PRO A 238 -9.16 -23.37 9.89
N ARG A 239 -8.49 -23.81 8.82
CA ARG A 239 -7.05 -24.14 8.86
C ARG A 239 -6.16 -22.89 8.93
N ARG A 240 -6.68 -21.70 8.61
CA ARG A 240 -5.94 -20.42 8.58
C ARG A 240 -6.05 -19.66 9.89
N LEU A 241 -7.21 -19.70 10.54
CA LEU A 241 -7.38 -19.21 11.91
C LEU A 241 -6.43 -19.92 12.88
N ALA A 242 -5.89 -21.08 12.49
CA ALA A 242 -4.82 -21.78 13.17
C ALA A 242 -3.52 -21.03 13.40
N ILE A 243 -3.12 -20.18 12.46
CA ILE A 243 -1.85 -19.46 12.49
C ILE A 243 -2.07 -17.97 12.78
N LEU A 244 -3.32 -17.55 12.86
CA LEU A 244 -3.69 -16.17 13.01
C LEU A 244 -3.45 -15.73 14.47
N ARG A 245 -2.64 -14.69 14.63
CA ARG A 245 -2.34 -14.09 15.92
C ARG A 245 -3.28 -12.94 16.23
N LYS A 246 -3.59 -12.11 15.23
CA LYS A 246 -4.47 -10.95 15.41
C LYS A 246 -5.54 -10.93 14.35
N LEU A 247 -6.80 -10.84 14.79
CA LEU A 247 -7.94 -10.62 13.92
C LEU A 247 -8.66 -9.32 14.29
N ARG A 248 -8.77 -8.40 13.34
CA ARG A 248 -9.56 -7.18 13.49
C ARG A 248 -10.68 -7.14 12.46
N LEU A 249 -11.90 -7.33 12.91
CA LEU A 249 -13.09 -7.28 12.06
C LEU A 249 -13.76 -5.92 12.21
N THR A 250 -14.07 -5.29 11.09
CA THR A 250 -14.94 -4.10 11.02
C THR A 250 -16.21 -4.43 10.27
N ASP A 251 -17.37 -4.07 10.82
CA ASP A 251 -18.61 -4.08 10.05
C ASP A 251 -19.65 -3.11 10.59
N ARG A 252 -20.53 -2.68 9.68
CA ARG A 252 -21.80 -2.04 9.97
C ARG A 252 -22.95 -3.04 10.19
N VAL A 253 -22.77 -4.33 9.85
CA VAL A 253 -23.86 -5.33 9.79
C VAL A 253 -23.53 -6.69 10.46
N ALA A 254 -22.32 -6.90 10.98
CA ALA A 254 -21.81 -8.22 11.41
C ALA A 254 -22.58 -8.88 12.56
N CYS A 255 -23.41 -8.13 13.29
CA CYS A 255 -24.16 -8.64 14.43
C CYS A 255 -25.23 -9.69 14.08
N TRP A 256 -25.53 -9.93 12.80
CA TRP A 256 -26.66 -10.79 12.40
C TRP A 256 -26.28 -12.09 11.68
N ASP A 257 -25.02 -12.33 11.35
CA ASP A 257 -24.61 -13.55 10.62
C ASP A 257 -24.13 -14.64 11.59
N ARG A 258 -25.11 -15.36 12.14
CA ARG A 258 -24.94 -16.41 13.17
C ARG A 258 -24.05 -17.57 12.68
N ASP A 259 -24.20 -17.98 11.42
CA ASP A 259 -23.44 -19.11 10.86
C ASP A 259 -21.95 -18.79 10.81
N LEU A 260 -21.62 -17.54 10.45
CA LEU A 260 -20.25 -17.07 10.45
C LEU A 260 -19.66 -17.00 11.87
N TRP A 261 -20.42 -16.48 12.83
CA TRP A 261 -20.01 -16.47 14.24
C TRP A 261 -19.74 -17.88 14.77
N LEU A 262 -20.59 -18.84 14.42
CA LEU A 262 -20.39 -20.24 14.81
C LEU A 262 -19.09 -20.78 14.21
N ARG A 263 -18.84 -20.58 12.91
CA ARG A 263 -17.59 -21.02 12.25
C ARG A 263 -16.33 -20.36 12.80
N LEU A 264 -16.39 -19.07 13.12
CA LEU A 264 -15.28 -18.37 13.77
C LEU A 264 -15.03 -18.95 15.17
N THR A 265 -16.10 -19.19 15.93
CA THR A 265 -16.01 -19.76 17.28
C THR A 265 -15.44 -21.17 17.25
N GLU A 266 -15.92 -22.03 16.35
CA GLU A 266 -15.39 -23.39 16.13
C GLU A 266 -13.91 -23.34 15.77
N ALA A 267 -13.53 -22.48 14.83
CA ALA A 267 -12.15 -22.37 14.39
C ALA A 267 -11.19 -21.79 15.45
N PHE A 268 -11.69 -20.92 16.34
CA PHE A 268 -10.92 -20.41 17.47
C PHE A 268 -10.88 -21.36 18.66
N ALA A 269 -11.96 -22.11 18.92
CA ALA A 269 -12.01 -23.12 19.97
C ALA A 269 -10.95 -24.22 19.75
N GLU A 270 -10.61 -24.48 18.49
CA GLU A 270 -9.56 -25.45 18.13
C GLU A 270 -8.11 -24.92 18.28
N LYS A 271 -7.87 -23.63 18.59
CA LYS A 271 -6.55 -22.99 18.37
C LYS A 271 -6.10 -22.01 19.46
N ALA A 272 -4.93 -22.29 20.05
CA ALA A 272 -4.26 -21.49 21.10
C ALA A 272 -3.39 -20.32 20.60
N THR A 273 -3.44 -19.96 19.31
CA THR A 273 -2.52 -18.99 18.67
C THR A 273 -3.08 -17.58 18.54
N LEU A 274 -4.38 -17.39 18.71
CA LEU A 274 -5.01 -16.07 18.64
C LEU A 274 -4.69 -15.26 19.91
N GLU A 275 -3.94 -14.20 19.74
CA GLU A 275 -3.54 -13.27 20.79
C GLU A 275 -4.51 -12.09 20.90
N GLU A 276 -5.08 -11.63 19.78
CA GLU A 276 -5.96 -10.47 19.73
C GLU A 276 -7.16 -10.71 18.81
N LEU A 277 -8.37 -10.56 19.35
CA LEU A 277 -9.61 -10.47 18.58
C LEU A 277 -10.26 -9.12 18.84
N HIS A 278 -10.36 -8.29 17.82
CA HIS A 278 -11.05 -7.00 17.90
C HIS A 278 -12.19 -6.95 16.89
N VAL A 279 -13.41 -6.79 17.39
CA VAL A 279 -14.61 -6.71 16.55
C VAL A 279 -15.26 -5.36 16.75
N LYS A 280 -15.13 -4.48 15.75
CA LYS A 280 -15.76 -3.16 15.76
C LYS A 280 -17.10 -3.26 15.04
N MET A 281 -18.18 -3.29 15.83
CA MET A 281 -19.54 -3.19 15.35
C MET A 281 -19.96 -1.72 15.29
N LYS A 282 -20.38 -1.24 14.12
CA LYS A 282 -21.18 -0.01 14.03
C LYS A 282 -22.63 -0.44 14.20
N MET A 283 -23.25 -0.09 15.33
CA MET A 283 -24.70 -0.27 15.48
C MET A 283 -25.41 0.57 14.42
N PRO A 284 -26.46 0.04 13.76
CA PRO A 284 -27.34 0.88 12.95
C PRO A 284 -27.90 1.96 13.87
N VAL A 285 -27.76 3.22 13.47
CA VAL A 285 -28.50 4.31 14.10
C VAL A 285 -29.95 4.06 13.68
N GLU A 286 -30.80 3.67 14.62
CA GLU A 286 -32.25 3.68 14.41
C GLU A 286 -32.65 5.09 13.97
N ILE A 287 -33.21 5.21 12.77
CA ILE A 287 -33.86 6.42 12.26
C ILE A 287 -35.35 6.29 12.58
#